data_AF-K1SZW7-F1
#
_entry.id   AF-K1SZW7-F1
#
_cell.length_a   1.000
_cell.length_b   1.000
_cell.length_c   1.000
_cell.angle_alpha   90.00
_cell.angle_beta   90.00
_cell.angle_gamma   90.00
#
_symmetry.space_group_name_H-M   'P 1'
#
loop_
_entity.id
_entity.type
_entity.pdbx_description
1 polymer ?
#
loop_
_entity_poly.entity_id
_entity_poly.type
_entity_poly.pdbx_seq_one_letter_code
_entity_poly.pdbx_strand_id
1 'polypeptide(L)'
;FERLLAQESVSEQQFEQKKAAYEAAQARYDALVSQRRAARSQYAETSRRRTGAEAAILRSEADLDLARLNLSYTVLTAPYDGYMGRRTLEPGQYVQAGQTISYLVRSEEKWITANYKETQIIHIFIGQEVRVKVDALPGRVFRGRVSAISEATGSKYSLVPTDNSAG
;
A
#
# COMPACT_ATOMS: atom_id res chain seq x y z
N PHE A 1 43.22 -33.35 49.65
CA PHE A 1 44.68 -33.50 49.70
C PHE A 1 45.28 -32.93 50.99
N GLU A 2 44.82 -31.78 51.51
CA GLU A 2 45.28 -31.25 52.81
C GLU A 2 45.13 -32.23 53.98
N ARG A 3 44.05 -33.03 54.03
CA ARG A 3 43.86 -34.05 55.08
C ARG A 3 44.79 -35.27 54.99
N LEU A 4 45.43 -35.50 53.83
CA LEU A 4 46.36 -36.61 53.61
C LEU A 4 47.82 -36.21 53.91
N LEU A 5 48.13 -34.91 53.80
CA LEU A 5 49.41 -34.35 54.22
C LEU A 5 49.56 -34.38 55.75
N ALA A 6 48.45 -34.16 56.47
CA ALA A 6 48.39 -34.23 57.93
C ALA A 6 48.50 -35.66 58.51
N GLN A 7 48.49 -36.70 57.68
CA GLN A 7 48.59 -38.11 58.08
C GLN A 7 49.89 -38.77 57.57
N GLU A 8 50.93 -37.99 57.21
CA GLU A 8 52.28 -38.43 56.81
C GLU A 8 52.35 -39.46 55.66
N SER A 9 51.26 -39.70 54.93
CA SER A 9 51.18 -40.79 53.95
C SER A 9 51.54 -40.39 52.51
N VAL A 10 51.96 -39.14 52.28
CA VAL A 10 52.28 -38.59 50.94
C VAL A 10 53.45 -37.59 51.05
N SER A 11 54.41 -37.61 50.11
CA SER A 11 55.54 -36.66 50.13
C SER A 11 55.10 -35.24 49.76
N GLU A 12 55.65 -34.21 50.41
CA GLU A 12 55.39 -32.79 50.10
C GLU A 12 55.54 -32.47 48.61
N GLN A 13 56.52 -33.10 47.96
CA GLN A 13 56.78 -32.94 46.53
C GLN A 13 55.60 -33.40 45.65
N GLN A 14 54.90 -34.48 46.03
CA GLN A 14 53.72 -34.94 45.31
C GLN A 14 52.51 -34.01 45.50
N PHE A 15 52.38 -33.39 46.68
CA PHE A 15 51.33 -32.40 46.94
C PHE A 15 51.51 -31.14 46.10
N GLU A 16 52.72 -30.56 46.09
CA GLU A 16 53.03 -29.37 45.27
C GLU A 16 52.83 -29.66 43.78
N GLN A 17 53.21 -30.85 43.31
CA GLN A 17 53.01 -31.24 41.90
C GLN A 17 51.52 -31.35 41.53
N LYS A 18 50.68 -31.87 42.44
CA LYS A 18 49.22 -31.94 42.23
C LYS A 18 48.55 -30.56 42.34
N LYS A 19 49.01 -29.71 43.24
CA LYS A 19 48.54 -28.33 43.39
C LYS A 19 48.87 -27.52 42.13
N ALA A 20 50.11 -27.56 41.66
CA ALA A 20 50.51 -26.91 40.41
C ALA A 20 49.72 -27.43 39.21
N ALA A 21 49.47 -28.75 39.12
CA ALA A 21 48.64 -29.33 38.06
C ALA A 21 47.18 -28.85 38.13
N TYR A 22 46.62 -28.73 39.34
CA TYR A 22 45.27 -28.20 39.55
C TYR A 22 45.19 -26.73 39.14
N GLU A 23 46.15 -25.89 39.57
CA GLU A 23 46.21 -24.47 39.20
C GLU A 23 46.37 -24.29 37.68
N ALA A 24 47.21 -25.09 37.03
CA ALA A 24 47.35 -25.09 35.58
C ALA A 24 46.06 -25.52 34.86
N ALA A 25 45.36 -26.53 35.39
CA ALA A 25 44.08 -26.98 34.85
C ALA A 25 42.98 -25.92 35.03
N GLN A 26 42.96 -25.24 36.18
CA GLN A 26 42.04 -24.14 36.47
C GLN A 26 42.30 -22.95 35.53
N ALA A 27 43.56 -22.52 35.38
CA ALA A 27 43.92 -21.46 34.44
C ALA A 27 43.53 -21.82 32.99
N ARG A 28 43.72 -23.09 32.59
CA ARG A 28 43.30 -23.57 31.27
C ARG A 28 41.78 -23.58 31.11
N TYR A 29 41.04 -23.94 32.15
CA TYR A 29 39.58 -23.87 32.16
C TYR A 29 39.09 -22.42 32.00
N ASP A 30 39.66 -21.48 32.76
CA ASP A 30 39.29 -20.07 32.69
C ASP A 30 39.60 -19.45 31.31
N ALA A 31 40.72 -19.84 30.69
CA ALA A 31 41.06 -19.47 29.33
C ALA A 31 40.02 -20.01 28.31
N LEU A 32 39.61 -21.27 28.43
CA LEU A 32 38.60 -21.88 27.56
C LEU A 32 37.21 -21.24 27.76
N VAL A 33 36.84 -20.91 29.00
CA VAL A 33 35.58 -20.19 29.29
C VAL A 33 35.60 -18.80 28.65
N SER A 34 36.73 -18.09 28.72
CA SER A 34 36.91 -16.77 28.10
C SER A 34 36.83 -16.86 26.58
N GLN A 35 37.47 -17.87 25.98
CA GLN A 35 37.41 -18.12 24.54
C GLN A 35 35.98 -18.46 24.09
N ARG A 36 35.24 -19.29 24.85
CA ARG A 36 33.83 -19.60 24.57
C ARG A 36 32.95 -18.35 24.64
N ARG A 37 33.19 -17.46 25.61
CA ARG A 37 32.47 -16.19 25.74
C ARG A 37 32.72 -15.29 24.54
N ALA A 38 33.98 -15.15 24.12
CA ALA A 38 34.33 -14.38 22.92
C ALA A 38 33.67 -14.93 21.66
N ALA A 39 33.72 -16.26 21.44
CA ALA A 39 33.08 -16.91 20.30
C ALA A 39 31.55 -16.71 20.29
N ARG A 40 30.89 -16.79 21.45
CA ARG A 40 29.45 -16.50 21.57
C ARG A 40 29.12 -15.05 21.23
N SER A 41 29.92 -14.09 21.70
CA SER A 41 29.73 -12.67 21.36
C SER A 41 29.90 -12.43 19.86
N GLN A 42 30.89 -13.06 19.23
CA GLN A 42 31.12 -12.94 17.79
C GLN A 42 30.00 -13.57 16.95
N TYR A 43 29.44 -14.69 17.42
CA TYR A 43 28.25 -15.29 16.81
C TYR A 43 27.03 -14.37 16.92
N ALA A 44 26.79 -13.80 18.10
CA ALA A 44 25.67 -12.87 18.31
C ALA A 44 25.79 -11.61 17.45
N GLU A 45 27.01 -11.08 17.28
CA GLU A 45 27.32 -9.96 16.37
C GLU A 45 27.03 -10.33 14.90
N THR A 46 27.51 -11.48 14.44
CA THR A 46 27.27 -11.97 13.07
C THR A 46 25.78 -12.21 12.81
N SER A 47 25.07 -12.79 13.77
CA SER A 47 23.63 -13.00 13.68
C SER A 47 22.88 -11.67 13.53
N ARG A 48 23.22 -10.66 14.36
CA ARG A 48 22.64 -9.31 14.24
C ARG A 48 22.93 -8.68 12.88
N ARG A 49 24.14 -8.82 12.35
CA ARG A 49 24.51 -8.32 11.01
C ARG A 49 23.69 -9.00 9.92
N ARG A 50 23.46 -10.31 10.03
CA ARG A 50 22.62 -11.05 9.09
C ARG A 50 21.19 -10.54 9.10
N THR A 51 20.56 -10.39 10.27
CA THR A 51 19.22 -9.82 10.38
C THR A 51 19.15 -8.39 9.80
N GLY A 52 20.18 -7.58 10.03
CA GLY A 52 20.28 -6.25 9.43
C GLY A 52 20.38 -6.27 7.90
N ALA A 53 21.13 -7.23 7.34
CA ALA A 53 21.23 -7.42 5.90
C ALA A 53 19.91 -7.92 5.29
N GLU A 54 19.21 -8.86 5.94
CA GLU A 54 17.89 -9.34 5.52
C GLU A 54 16.86 -8.19 5.51
N ALA A 55 16.88 -7.32 6.53
CA ALA A 55 16.03 -6.13 6.56
C ALA A 55 16.39 -5.12 5.44
N ALA A 56 17.67 -4.96 5.12
CA ALA A 56 18.11 -4.11 4.03
C ALA A 56 17.67 -4.64 2.66
N ILE A 57 17.72 -5.96 2.46
CA ILE A 57 17.21 -6.62 1.24
C ILE A 57 15.71 -6.35 1.10
N LEU A 58 14.91 -6.60 2.14
CA LEU A 58 13.47 -6.36 2.11
C LEU A 58 13.13 -4.90 1.78
N ARG A 59 13.91 -3.96 2.31
CA ARG A 59 13.77 -2.54 1.98
C ARG A 59 14.05 -2.26 0.51
N SER A 60 15.14 -2.80 -0.04
CA SER A 60 15.48 -2.62 -1.45
C SER A 60 14.47 -3.28 -2.39
N GLU A 61 13.88 -4.41 -2.00
CA GLU A 61 12.78 -5.03 -2.73
C GLU A 61 11.54 -4.13 -2.77
N ALA A 62 11.17 -3.53 -1.62
CA ALA A 62 10.08 -2.57 -1.56
C ALA A 62 10.34 -1.32 -2.42
N ASP A 63 11.57 -0.80 -2.41
CA ASP A 63 11.97 0.34 -3.26
C ASP A 63 11.87 -0.02 -4.76
N LEU A 64 12.22 -1.26 -5.14
CA LEU A 64 12.08 -1.77 -6.50
C LEU A 64 10.62 -1.87 -6.93
N ASP A 65 9.75 -2.38 -6.05
CA ASP A 65 8.33 -2.52 -6.35
C ASP A 65 7.64 -1.15 -6.46
N LEU A 66 8.03 -0.18 -5.63
CA LEU A 66 7.59 1.20 -5.76
C LEU A 66 8.03 1.82 -7.11
N ALA A 67 9.27 1.57 -7.53
CA ALA A 67 9.76 2.04 -8.83
C ALA A 67 9.00 1.41 -10.00
N ARG A 68 8.67 0.11 -9.92
CA ARG A 68 7.84 -0.59 -10.90
C ARG A 68 6.41 -0.01 -10.97
N LEU A 69 5.83 0.32 -9.82
CA LEU A 69 4.51 0.94 -9.73
C LEU A 69 4.52 2.36 -10.34
N ASN A 70 5.55 3.15 -10.07
CA ASN A 70 5.70 4.47 -10.68
C ASN A 70 5.87 4.37 -12.21
N LEU A 71 6.58 3.35 -12.70
CA LEU A 71 6.68 3.08 -14.13
C LEU A 71 5.31 2.70 -14.72
N SER A 72 4.52 1.87 -14.05
CA SER A 72 3.19 1.50 -14.58
C SER A 72 2.24 2.71 -14.66
N TYR A 73 2.36 3.67 -13.75
CA TYR A 73 1.59 4.93 -13.81
C TYR A 73 1.95 5.83 -15.00
N THR A 74 3.05 5.57 -15.71
CA THR A 74 3.37 6.30 -16.94
C THR A 74 2.50 5.89 -18.13
N VAL A 75 1.85 4.71 -18.05
CA VAL A 75 0.94 4.20 -19.07
C VAL A 75 -0.48 4.27 -18.52
N LEU A 76 -1.25 5.26 -18.97
CA LEU A 76 -2.64 5.39 -18.55
C LEU A 76 -3.56 4.53 -19.43
N THR A 77 -4.19 3.53 -18.82
CA THR A 77 -5.19 2.67 -19.46
C THR A 77 -6.61 3.06 -19.06
N ALA A 78 -7.58 2.84 -19.94
CA ALA A 78 -8.98 3.09 -19.63
C ALA A 78 -9.49 2.08 -18.57
N PRO A 79 -10.17 2.52 -17.50
CA PRO A 79 -10.69 1.62 -16.45
C PRO A 79 -11.95 0.85 -16.86
N TYR A 80 -12.61 1.23 -17.95
CA TYR A 80 -13.82 0.60 -18.47
C TYR A 80 -14.04 0.98 -19.95
N ASP A 81 -14.92 0.26 -20.64
CA ASP A 81 -15.31 0.58 -22.01
C ASP A 81 -16.17 1.85 -22.08
N GLY A 82 -15.90 2.68 -23.09
CA GLY A 82 -16.58 3.96 -23.21
C GLY A 82 -16.06 4.82 -24.35
N TYR A 83 -16.52 6.06 -24.37
CA TYR A 83 -16.13 7.07 -25.34
C TYR A 83 -15.24 8.11 -24.68
N MET A 84 -14.08 8.36 -25.26
CA MET A 84 -13.20 9.43 -24.82
C MET A 84 -13.83 10.78 -25.18
N GLY A 85 -13.98 11.64 -24.17
CA GLY A 85 -14.38 13.03 -24.33
C GLY A 85 -13.25 13.89 -24.88
N ARG A 86 -13.28 15.20 -24.59
CA ARG A 86 -12.25 16.12 -25.08
C ARG A 86 -10.88 15.72 -24.52
N ARG A 87 -9.91 15.51 -25.42
CA ARG A 87 -8.49 15.34 -25.07
C ARG A 87 -7.85 16.72 -24.99
N THR A 88 -7.28 17.06 -23.84
CA THR A 88 -6.69 18.39 -23.59
C THR A 88 -5.16 18.38 -23.60
N LEU A 89 -4.53 17.28 -24.02
CA LEU A 89 -3.07 17.14 -24.08
C LEU A 89 -2.54 17.00 -25.48
N GLU A 90 -1.33 17.54 -25.62
CA GLU A 90 -0.50 17.44 -26.81
C GLU A 90 0.78 16.64 -26.52
N PRO A 91 1.32 15.92 -27.53
CA PRO A 91 2.61 15.26 -27.39
C PRO A 91 3.72 16.23 -26.96
N GLY A 92 4.53 15.85 -25.98
CA GLY A 92 5.61 16.68 -25.43
C GLY A 92 5.18 17.61 -24.29
N GLN A 93 3.88 17.69 -23.99
CA GLN A 93 3.40 18.44 -22.85
C GLN A 93 3.76 17.73 -21.53
N TYR A 94 4.33 18.49 -20.59
CA TYR A 94 4.61 18.01 -19.24
C TYR A 94 3.31 17.93 -18.42
N VAL A 95 3.12 16.82 -17.70
CA VAL A 95 1.90 16.53 -16.93
C VAL A 95 2.26 16.30 -15.47
N GLN A 96 1.52 16.94 -14.56
CA GLN A 96 1.68 16.77 -13.12
C GLN A 96 0.80 15.62 -12.60
N ALA A 97 1.22 14.97 -11.50
CA ALA A 97 0.40 13.97 -10.83
C ALA A 97 -0.92 14.59 -10.35
N GLY A 98 -2.04 13.89 -10.59
CA GLY A 98 -3.38 14.37 -10.25
C GLY A 98 -4.00 15.34 -11.25
N GLN A 99 -3.27 15.74 -12.30
CA GLN A 99 -3.84 16.54 -13.38
C GLN A 99 -4.84 15.72 -14.20
N THR A 100 -6.07 16.22 -14.35
CA THR A 100 -7.08 15.61 -15.23
C THR A 100 -6.64 15.71 -16.69
N ILE A 101 -6.50 14.57 -17.35
CA ILE A 101 -6.03 14.52 -18.74
C ILE A 101 -7.14 14.37 -19.79
N SER A 102 -8.20 13.65 -19.45
CA SER A 102 -9.36 13.43 -20.31
C SER A 102 -10.55 12.95 -19.49
N TYR A 103 -11.72 12.95 -20.11
CA TYR A 103 -12.96 12.43 -19.56
C TYR A 103 -13.35 11.17 -20.33
N LEU A 104 -13.77 10.12 -19.63
CA LEU A 104 -14.25 8.89 -20.24
C LEU A 104 -15.73 8.72 -19.90
N VAL A 105 -16.57 8.55 -20.92
CA VAL A 105 -18.01 8.37 -20.76
C VAL A 105 -18.36 6.91 -20.95
N ARG A 106 -18.97 6.28 -19.94
CA ARG A 106 -19.41 4.88 -19.98
C ARG A 106 -20.39 4.64 -21.13
N SER A 107 -20.27 3.49 -21.80
CA SER A 107 -21.16 3.09 -22.88
C SER A 107 -22.51 2.53 -22.41
N GLU A 108 -22.55 1.87 -21.24
CA GLU A 108 -23.63 0.90 -20.94
C GLU A 108 -24.81 1.45 -20.14
N GLU A 109 -24.73 2.64 -19.56
CA GLU A 109 -25.83 3.20 -18.77
C GLU A 109 -25.99 4.70 -19.04
N LYS A 110 -27.12 5.06 -19.65
CA LYS A 110 -27.45 6.45 -19.99
C LYS A 110 -28.69 6.85 -19.21
N TRP A 111 -28.60 7.94 -18.45
CA TRP A 111 -29.73 8.59 -17.83
C TRP A 111 -29.97 9.95 -18.47
N ILE A 112 -31.19 10.45 -18.33
CA ILE A 112 -31.58 11.78 -18.79
C ILE A 112 -32.02 12.55 -17.56
N THR A 113 -31.39 13.71 -17.35
CA THR A 113 -31.83 14.66 -16.32
C THR A 113 -32.77 15.66 -16.98
N ALA A 114 -34.00 15.73 -16.51
CA ALA A 114 -34.99 16.69 -16.96
C ALA A 114 -35.30 17.68 -15.84
N ASN A 115 -35.07 18.96 -16.11
CA ASN A 115 -35.34 20.04 -15.16
C ASN A 115 -36.80 20.49 -15.31
N TYR A 116 -37.66 20.16 -14.34
CA TYR A 116 -39.05 20.60 -14.29
C TYR A 116 -39.22 21.72 -13.26
N LYS A 117 -40.18 22.63 -13.51
CA LYS A 117 -40.60 23.59 -12.47
C LYS A 117 -41.29 22.81 -11.35
N GLU A 118 -41.14 23.25 -10.11
CA GLU A 118 -41.76 22.62 -8.94
C GLU A 118 -43.28 22.50 -9.09
N THR A 119 -43.91 23.52 -9.67
CA THR A 119 -45.35 23.52 -10.00
C THR A 119 -45.77 22.46 -11.02
N GLN A 120 -44.82 21.91 -11.78
CA GLN A 120 -45.03 20.90 -12.82
C GLN A 120 -44.71 19.47 -12.35
N ILE A 121 -44.08 19.30 -11.17
CA ILE A 121 -43.69 17.99 -10.62
C ILE A 121 -44.87 17.24 -10.00
N ILE A 122 -45.99 17.91 -9.70
CA ILE A 122 -47.15 17.35 -8.96
C ILE A 122 -47.68 16.03 -9.56
N HIS A 123 -47.52 15.82 -10.86
CA HIS A 123 -48.00 14.62 -11.58
C HIS A 123 -46.88 13.66 -12.02
N ILE A 124 -45.67 13.81 -11.47
CA ILE A 124 -44.50 12.97 -11.77
C ILE A 124 -44.21 12.07 -10.57
N PHE A 125 -44.11 10.77 -10.78
CA PHE A 125 -43.79 9.80 -9.73
C PHE A 125 -42.75 8.76 -10.18
N ILE A 126 -42.01 8.22 -9.21
CA ILE A 126 -41.01 7.17 -9.46
C ILE A 126 -41.71 5.95 -10.05
N GLY A 127 -41.12 5.37 -11.10
CA GLY A 127 -41.69 4.23 -11.81
C GLY A 127 -42.56 4.60 -13.02
N GLN A 128 -42.90 5.87 -13.21
CA GLN A 128 -43.71 6.34 -14.33
C GLN A 128 -42.97 6.15 -15.67
N GLU A 129 -43.69 5.61 -16.66
CA GLU A 129 -43.17 5.48 -18.03
C GLU A 129 -43.15 6.84 -18.74
N VAL A 130 -42.04 7.13 -19.41
CA VAL A 130 -41.83 8.37 -20.15
C VAL A 130 -41.37 8.08 -21.57
N ARG A 131 -41.74 8.98 -22.49
CA ARG A 131 -41.26 8.97 -23.87
C ARG A 131 -40.31 10.13 -24.07
N VAL A 132 -39.10 9.82 -24.51
CA VAL A 132 -38.06 10.81 -24.78
C VAL A 132 -37.85 10.88 -26.29
N LYS A 133 -37.88 12.10 -26.82
CA LYS A 133 -37.43 12.42 -28.17
C LYS A 133 -36.18 13.27 -28.05
N VAL A 134 -35.20 13.02 -28.92
CA VAL A 134 -33.94 13.76 -28.95
C VAL A 134 -33.81 14.41 -30.32
N ASP A 135 -33.59 15.71 -30.37
CA ASP A 135 -33.56 16.47 -31.62
C ASP A 135 -32.42 16.04 -32.54
N ALA A 136 -31.30 15.59 -31.95
CA ALA A 136 -30.18 15.01 -32.69
C ALA A 136 -30.52 13.69 -33.42
N LEU A 137 -31.66 13.05 -33.11
CA LEU A 137 -32.11 11.78 -33.68
C LEU A 137 -33.59 11.88 -34.10
N PRO A 138 -33.91 12.64 -35.17
CA PRO A 138 -35.29 12.83 -35.60
C PRO A 138 -35.95 11.48 -35.96
N GLY A 139 -37.17 11.27 -35.46
CA GLY A 139 -37.97 10.06 -35.71
C GLY A 139 -37.78 8.92 -34.71
N ARG A 140 -36.81 8.99 -33.78
CA ARG A 140 -36.65 7.98 -32.72
C ARG A 140 -37.35 8.41 -31.43
N VAL A 141 -38.16 7.52 -30.87
CA VAL A 141 -38.79 7.69 -29.55
C VAL A 141 -38.22 6.64 -28.61
N PHE A 142 -37.50 7.09 -27.60
CA PHE A 142 -37.01 6.24 -26.53
C PHE A 142 -38.07 6.12 -25.44
N ARG A 143 -38.17 4.94 -24.84
CA ARG A 143 -39.00 4.71 -23.65
C ARG A 143 -38.09 4.60 -22.45
N GLY A 144 -38.44 5.30 -21.38
CA GLY A 144 -37.71 5.28 -20.13
C GLY A 144 -38.67 5.21 -18.95
N ARG A 145 -38.10 5.13 -17.75
CA ARG A 145 -38.83 5.14 -16.50
C ARG A 145 -38.21 6.17 -15.57
N VAL A 146 -39.03 6.90 -14.81
CA VAL A 146 -38.55 7.79 -13.76
C VAL A 146 -37.88 6.94 -12.67
N SER A 147 -36.57 7.04 -12.53
CA SER A 147 -35.79 6.27 -11.55
C SER A 147 -35.73 6.96 -10.19
N ALA A 148 -35.62 8.29 -10.18
CA ALA A 148 -35.54 9.10 -8.97
C ALA A 148 -36.12 10.50 -9.21
N ILE A 149 -36.62 11.12 -8.15
CA ILE A 149 -37.02 12.53 -8.11
C ILE A 149 -36.16 13.17 -7.02
N SER A 150 -35.40 14.22 -7.37
CA SER A 150 -34.54 14.91 -6.40
C SER A 150 -35.37 15.66 -5.38
N GLU A 151 -35.16 15.41 -4.09
CA GLU A 151 -35.74 16.20 -2.99
C GLU A 151 -35.09 17.59 -2.85
N ALA A 152 -33.94 17.80 -3.50
CA ALA A 152 -33.22 19.07 -3.51
C ALA A 152 -33.50 19.86 -4.79
N THR A 153 -33.87 21.13 -4.65
CA THR A 153 -33.87 22.12 -5.74
C THR A 153 -32.43 22.35 -6.22
N GLY A 154 -32.22 22.45 -7.55
CA GLY A 154 -30.90 22.55 -8.17
C GLY A 154 -30.02 23.72 -7.70
N SER A 155 -30.59 24.68 -6.95
CA SER A 155 -29.88 25.77 -6.29
C SER A 155 -29.00 25.34 -5.10
N LYS A 156 -29.20 24.15 -4.52
CA LYS A 156 -28.42 23.69 -3.34
C LYS A 156 -27.13 22.90 -3.65
N TYR A 157 -26.90 22.44 -4.89
CA TYR A 157 -25.78 21.53 -5.21
C TYR A 157 -24.96 21.89 -6.47
N SER A 158 -24.98 23.14 -6.96
CA SER A 158 -24.16 23.51 -8.13
C SER A 158 -22.72 23.85 -7.73
N LEU A 159 -21.81 22.89 -7.89
CA LEU A 159 -20.34 23.13 -7.93
C LEU A 159 -19.78 23.09 -9.37
N VAL A 160 -20.68 23.09 -10.36
CA VAL A 160 -20.38 23.20 -11.79
C VAL A 160 -21.25 24.33 -12.35
N PRO A 161 -20.75 25.21 -13.24
CA PRO A 161 -21.53 26.35 -13.72
C PRO A 161 -22.80 25.84 -14.41
N THR A 162 -23.95 26.42 -14.05
CA THR A 162 -25.24 26.16 -14.70
C THR A 162 -25.17 26.65 -16.14
N ASP A 163 -25.00 25.73 -17.09
CA ASP A 163 -25.30 26.03 -18.49
C ASP A 163 -26.83 25.99 -18.66
N ASN A 164 -27.45 27.13 -18.35
CA ASN A 164 -28.84 27.41 -18.68
C ASN A 164 -28.92 27.81 -20.15
N SER A 165 -28.81 26.84 -21.06
CA SER A 165 -29.20 27.05 -22.45
C SER A 165 -30.73 27.02 -22.54
N ALA A 166 -31.32 28.21 -22.45
CA ALA A 166 -32.73 28.47 -22.69
C ALA A 166 -33.11 28.16 -24.15
N GLY A 167 -34.27 27.51 -24.32
CA GLY A 167 -34.93 27.19 -25.58
C GLY A 167 -36.09 26.26 -25.32
#